data_AF-C2EW62-F1
#
_entry.id   AF-C2EW62-F1
#
_cell.length_a   1.000
_cell.length_b   1.000
_cell.length_c   1.000
_cell.angle_alpha   90.00
_cell.angle_beta   90.00
_cell.angle_gamma   90.00
#
_symmetry.space_group_name_H-M   'P 1'
#
loop_
_entity.id
_entity.type
_entity.pdbx_description
1 polymer ?
#
loop_
_entity_poly.entity_id
_entity_poly.type
_entity_poly.pdbx_seq_one_letter_code
_entity_poly.pdbx_strand_id
1 'polypeptide(L)'
;FQYIESEADIFDVLLNNERNDFFYEQLYDRLSEQLSRFYTVMAESDEQPKVPLNLQISFIDSALLGLISHWLKDGMIYTSRYMTQSVGKMLDQLDSNNILLLDFFSHETEPALQDIQ
;
A
#
# COMPACT_ATOMS: atom_id res chain seq x y z
N PHE A 1 3.87 10.98 5.72
CA PHE A 1 5.13 11.33 5.01
C PHE A 1 5.94 12.41 5.70
N GLN A 2 5.44 13.62 5.96
CA GLN A 2 6.26 14.68 6.60
C GLN A 2 6.87 14.27 7.95
N TYR A 3 6.09 13.62 8.82
CA TYR A 3 6.60 13.12 10.10
C TYR A 3 7.62 11.97 9.93
N ILE A 4 7.49 11.17 8.88
CA ILE A 4 8.43 10.09 8.57
C ILE A 4 9.76 10.70 8.08
N GLU A 5 9.70 11.72 7.23
CA GLU A 5 10.88 12.45 6.75
C GLU A 5 11.64 13.14 7.89
N SER A 6 10.93 13.74 8.86
CA SER A 6 11.57 14.40 9.99
C SER A 6 12.26 13.43 10.96
N GLU A 7 11.80 12.18 11.01
CA GLU A 7 12.31 11.13 11.91
C GLU A 7 12.92 9.96 11.11
N ALA A 8 13.46 10.25 9.92
CA ALA A 8 13.81 9.23 8.93
C ALA A 8 14.79 8.17 9.45
N ASP A 9 15.83 8.59 10.18
CA ASP A 9 16.82 7.66 10.75
C ASP A 9 16.17 6.64 11.71
N ILE A 10 15.18 7.09 12.48
CA ILE A 10 14.44 6.22 13.42
C ILE A 10 13.57 5.24 12.63
N PHE A 11 12.79 5.75 11.68
CA PHE A 11 11.91 4.90 10.88
C PHE A 11 12.66 3.93 10.00
N ASP A 12 13.82 4.30 9.44
CA ASP A 12 14.67 3.41 8.65
C ASP A 12 15.15 2.23 9.49
N VAL A 13 15.69 2.50 10.69
CA VAL A 13 16.12 1.43 11.62
C VAL A 13 14.95 0.54 12.04
N LEU A 14 13.78 1.12 12.30
CA LEU A 14 12.62 0.38 12.79
C LEU A 14 11.92 -0.44 11.71
N LEU A 15 11.89 0.03 10.46
CA LEU A 15 11.15 -0.61 9.36
C LEU A 15 12.02 -1.47 8.45
N ASN A 16 13.33 -1.22 8.38
CA ASN A 16 14.22 -1.85 7.40
C ASN A 16 15.26 -2.78 8.01
N ASN A 17 15.20 -3.04 9.32
CA ASN A 17 16.06 -3.99 10.00
C ASN A 17 15.31 -5.31 10.21
N GLU A 18 15.81 -6.40 9.63
CA GLU A 18 15.25 -7.76 9.74
C GLU A 18 15.15 -8.27 11.20
N ARG A 19 15.85 -7.64 12.15
CA ARG A 19 15.70 -7.94 13.59
C ARG A 19 14.53 -7.21 14.25
N ASN A 20 13.88 -6.30 13.54
CA ASN A 20 12.80 -5.45 14.02
C ASN A 20 11.45 -5.78 13.37
N ASP A 21 11.25 -6.99 12.83
CA ASP A 21 9.96 -7.44 12.28
C ASP A 21 8.79 -7.19 13.25
N PHE A 22 9.05 -7.28 14.56
CA PHE A 22 8.09 -6.95 15.60
C PHE A 22 7.55 -5.51 15.55
N PHE A 23 8.34 -4.54 15.12
CA PHE A 23 7.89 -3.16 14.95
C PHE A 23 7.02 -3.00 13.70
N TYR A 24 7.42 -3.62 12.58
CA TYR A 24 6.64 -3.59 11.35
C TYR A 24 5.23 -4.14 11.59
N GLU A 25 5.12 -5.31 12.23
CA GLU A 25 3.83 -5.92 12.58
C GLU A 25 2.99 -5.05 13.49
N GLN A 26 3.58 -4.43 14.53
CA GLN A 26 2.83 -3.51 15.40
C GLN A 26 2.32 -2.27 14.67
N LEU A 27 3.13 -1.72 13.75
CA LEU A 27 2.73 -0.56 12.98
C LEU A 27 1.60 -0.93 12.01
N TYR A 28 1.70 -2.11 11.39
CA TYR A 28 0.64 -2.69 10.56
C TYR A 28 -0.66 -2.83 11.35
N ASP A 29 -0.64 -3.53 12.49
CA ASP A 29 -1.82 -3.74 13.33
C ASP A 29 -2.46 -2.42 13.77
N ARG A 30 -1.63 -1.46 14.17
CA ARG A 30 -2.10 -0.15 14.62
C ARG A 30 -2.74 0.64 13.48
N LEU A 31 -2.16 0.59 12.28
CA LEU A 31 -2.70 1.24 11.10
C LEU A 31 -4.03 0.60 10.67
N SER A 32 -4.08 -0.73 10.61
CA SER A 32 -5.31 -1.50 10.36
C SER A 32 -6.44 -1.09 11.30
N GLU A 33 -6.14 -0.96 12.60
CA GLU A 33 -7.11 -0.54 13.60
C GLU A 33 -7.61 0.90 13.33
N GLN A 34 -6.71 1.83 12.99
CA GLN A 34 -7.12 3.21 12.70
C GLN A 34 -7.95 3.32 11.42
N LEU A 35 -7.59 2.59 10.36
CA LEU A 35 -8.39 2.56 9.13
C LEU A 35 -9.76 1.95 9.37
N SER A 36 -9.84 0.83 10.11
CA SER A 36 -11.12 0.21 10.46
C SER A 36 -12.05 1.19 11.19
N ARG A 37 -11.51 1.94 12.16
CA ARG A 37 -12.25 3.00 12.88
C ARG A 37 -12.69 4.13 11.95
N PHE A 38 -11.80 4.59 11.07
CA PHE A 38 -12.11 5.63 10.10
C PHE A 38 -13.27 5.22 9.18
N TYR A 39 -13.22 4.02 8.60
CA TYR A 39 -14.30 3.48 7.76
C TYR A 39 -15.60 3.33 8.53
N THR A 40 -15.56 2.93 9.80
CA THR A 40 -16.76 2.80 10.64
C THR A 40 -17.44 4.16 10.86
N VAL A 41 -16.66 5.24 10.99
CA VAL A 41 -17.19 6.60 11.19
C VAL A 41 -17.66 7.23 9.88
N MET A 42 -17.05 6.87 8.75
CA MET A 42 -17.33 7.46 7.43
C MET A 42 -18.34 6.70 6.59
N ALA A 43 -18.67 5.46 6.94
CA ALA A 43 -19.69 4.69 6.22
C ALA A 43 -21.06 5.34 6.40
N GLU A 44 -21.50 6.09 5.39
CA GLU A 44 -22.91 6.46 5.24
C GLU A 44 -23.73 5.17 4.97
N SER A 45 -24.90 5.12 5.60
CA SER A 45 -25.74 3.93 5.74
C SER A 45 -26.11 3.22 4.42
N ASP A 46 -26.21 1.88 4.52
CA ASP A 46 -26.93 0.91 3.68
C ASP A 46 -26.30 0.34 2.39
N GLU A 47 -25.16 0.83 1.90
CA GLU A 47 -24.48 0.13 0.79
C GLU A 47 -23.43 -0.86 1.30
N GLN A 48 -23.63 -2.15 0.98
CA GLN A 48 -22.58 -3.15 1.24
C GLN A 48 -21.40 -2.92 0.27
N PRO A 49 -20.17 -2.79 0.79
CA PRO A 49 -19.01 -2.61 -0.07
C PRO A 49 -18.82 -3.84 -0.96
N LYS A 50 -18.47 -3.61 -2.23
CA LYS A 50 -18.23 -4.67 -3.24
C LYS A 50 -17.08 -5.62 -2.85
N VAL A 51 -16.18 -5.17 -1.98
CA VAL A 51 -15.01 -5.91 -1.50
C VAL A 51 -15.04 -5.93 0.03
N PRO A 52 -14.71 -7.06 0.69
CA PRO A 52 -14.62 -7.12 2.14
C PRO A 52 -13.69 -6.04 2.70
N LEU A 53 -14.16 -5.30 3.72
CA LEU A 53 -13.43 -4.18 4.31
C LEU A 53 -12.04 -4.59 4.82
N ASN A 54 -11.93 -5.77 5.45
CA ASN A 54 -10.65 -6.28 5.93
C ASN A 54 -9.64 -6.47 4.80
N LEU A 55 -10.08 -6.93 3.61
CA LEU A 55 -9.21 -7.11 2.46
C LEU A 55 -8.73 -5.75 1.91
N GLN A 56 -9.61 -4.75 1.86
CA GLN A 56 -9.25 -3.39 1.45
C GLN A 56 -8.22 -2.77 2.42
N ILE A 57 -8.44 -2.91 3.72
CA ILE A 57 -7.52 -2.43 4.76
C ILE A 57 -6.16 -3.10 4.61
N SER A 58 -6.11 -4.44 4.51
CA SER A 58 -4.84 -5.16 4.34
C SER A 58 -4.06 -4.74 3.09
N PHE A 59 -4.76 -4.44 1.99
CA PHE A 59 -4.14 -3.92 0.77
C PHE A 59 -3.53 -2.53 1.00
N ILE A 60 -4.31 -1.60 1.57
CA ILE A 60 -3.85 -0.23 1.83
C ILE A 60 -2.66 -0.23 2.80
N ASP A 61 -2.74 -0.97 3.89
CA ASP A 61 -1.67 -1.06 4.90
C ASP A 61 -0.38 -1.59 4.28
N SER A 62 -0.48 -2.70 3.56
CA SER A 62 0.66 -3.33 2.90
C SER A 62 1.29 -2.41 1.85
N ALA A 63 0.46 -1.76 1.02
CA ALA A 63 0.95 -0.84 -0.01
C ALA A 63 1.62 0.40 0.60
N LEU A 64 1.01 1.01 1.63
CA LEU A 64 1.54 2.21 2.26
C LEU A 64 2.82 1.94 3.04
N LEU A 65 2.86 0.89 3.87
CA LEU A 65 4.05 0.53 4.63
C LEU A 65 5.18 0.06 3.73
N GLY A 66 4.88 -0.73 2.70
CA GLY A 66 5.85 -1.13 1.68
C GLY A 66 6.45 0.10 0.98
N LEU A 67 5.62 1.06 0.58
CA LEU A 67 6.09 2.29 -0.05
C LEU A 67 6.99 3.12 0.88
N ILE A 68 6.60 3.27 2.15
CA ILE A 68 7.40 3.99 3.15
C ILE A 68 8.75 3.31 3.37
N SER A 69 8.76 1.99 3.56
CA SER A 69 9.98 1.19 3.75
C SER A 69 10.97 1.39 2.60
N HIS A 70 10.50 1.28 1.35
CA HIS A 70 11.34 1.48 0.17
C HIS A 70 11.81 2.93 0.03
N TRP A 71 10.92 3.90 0.24
CA TRP A 71 11.27 5.32 0.18
C TRP A 71 12.38 5.69 1.18
N LEU A 72 12.38 5.10 2.37
CA LEU A 72 13.46 5.24 3.35
C LEU A 72 14.75 4.55 2.89
N LYS A 73 14.67 3.27 2.44
CA LYS A 73 15.83 2.51 1.93
C LYS A 73 16.55 3.22 0.79
N ASP A 74 15.80 3.88 -0.08
CA ASP A 74 16.32 4.59 -1.24
C ASP A 74 16.87 6.00 -0.89
N GLY A 75 16.91 6.37 0.40
CA GLY A 75 17.44 7.66 0.85
C GLY A 75 16.49 8.84 0.62
N MET A 76 15.18 8.57 0.54
CA MET A 76 14.13 9.57 0.38
C MET A 76 14.34 10.51 -0.82
N ILE A 77 14.66 9.96 -2.00
CA ILE A 77 14.91 10.74 -3.23
C ILE A 77 13.76 11.71 -3.62
N TYR A 78 12.56 11.48 -3.12
CA TYR A 78 11.40 12.35 -3.28
C TYR A 78 11.05 13.05 -1.96
N THR A 79 10.69 14.34 -2.04
CA THR A 79 10.22 15.09 -0.85
C THR A 79 8.94 14.51 -0.27
N SER A 80 8.73 14.66 1.03
CA SER A 80 7.47 14.26 1.70
C SER A 80 6.21 14.84 1.07
N ARG A 81 6.27 16.08 0.56
CA ARG A 81 5.16 16.70 -0.18
C ARG A 81 4.85 15.96 -1.47
N TYR A 82 5.89 15.63 -2.25
CA TYR A 82 5.74 14.89 -3.49
C TYR A 82 5.18 13.49 -3.25
N MET A 83 5.65 12.78 -2.22
CA MET A 83 5.14 11.46 -1.84
C MET A 83 3.66 11.52 -1.49
N THR A 84 3.24 12.48 -0.67
CA THR A 84 1.83 12.66 -0.29
C THR A 84 0.94 12.88 -1.51
N GLN A 85 1.36 13.77 -2.42
CA GLN A 85 0.62 14.05 -3.65
C GLN A 85 0.57 12.84 -4.59
N SER A 86 1.65 12.07 -4.67
CA SER A 86 1.75 10.91 -5.57
C SER A 86 0.88 9.76 -5.09
N VAL A 87 0.85 9.48 -3.78
CA VAL A 87 -0.04 8.46 -3.21
C VAL A 87 -1.50 8.81 -3.46
N GLY A 88 -1.90 10.07 -3.23
CA GLY A 88 -3.27 10.51 -3.54
C GLY A 88 -3.64 10.24 -5.00
N LYS A 89 -2.77 10.66 -5.95
CA LYS A 89 -2.99 10.42 -7.38
C LYS A 89 -3.07 8.94 -7.75
N MET A 90 -2.22 8.09 -7.14
CA MET A 90 -2.24 6.64 -7.39
C MET A 90 -3.54 6.01 -6.91
N LEU A 91 -4.04 6.41 -5.73
CA LEU A 91 -5.33 5.93 -5.21
C LEU A 91 -6.49 6.38 -6.08
N ASP A 92 -6.51 7.66 -6.51
CA ASP A 92 -7.53 8.18 -7.43
C ASP A 92 -7.54 7.46 -8.79
N GLN A 93 -6.35 7.11 -9.30
CA GLN A 93 -6.20 6.37 -10.55
C GLN A 93 -6.69 4.92 -10.43
N LEU A 94 -6.44 4.26 -9.29
CA LEU A 94 -6.94 2.89 -9.04
C LEU A 94 -8.46 2.85 -8.97
N ASP A 95 -9.11 3.89 -8.45
CA ASP A 95 -10.57 4.01 -8.43
C ASP A 95 -11.15 4.27 -9.85
N SER A 96 -10.39 4.97 -10.68
CA SER A 96 -10.82 5.38 -12.03
C SER A 96 -10.54 4.35 -13.14
N ASN A 97 -9.49 3.53 -13.01
CA ASN A 97 -9.04 2.60 -14.04
C ASN A 97 -9.04 1.14 -13.52
N ASN A 98 -10.14 0.42 -13.74
CA ASN A 98 -10.31 -0.99 -13.32
C ASN A 98 -9.38 -2.02 -14.02
N ILE A 99 -8.54 -1.65 -14.98
CA ILE A 99 -8.01 -2.59 -16.00
C ILE A 99 -6.52 -2.37 -16.33
N LEU A 100 -5.60 -2.29 -15.36
CA LEU A 100 -4.16 -2.28 -15.69
C LEU A 100 -3.28 -3.09 -14.71
N LEU A 101 -3.52 -3.02 -13.41
CA LEU A 101 -2.68 -3.76 -12.43
C LEU A 101 -3.06 -5.25 -12.33
N LEU A 102 -4.35 -5.58 -12.38
CA LEU A 102 -4.81 -6.96 -12.27
C LEU A 102 -4.53 -7.79 -13.54
N ASP A 103 -4.36 -7.11 -14.67
CA ASP A 103 -3.95 -7.73 -15.94
C ASP A 103 -2.59 -8.43 -15.82
N PHE A 104 -1.67 -7.89 -15.01
CA PHE A 104 -0.38 -8.51 -14.71
C PHE A 104 -0.54 -9.92 -14.11
N PHE A 105 -1.55 -10.12 -13.26
CA PHE A 105 -1.81 -11.39 -12.59
C PHE A 105 -2.75 -12.32 -13.37
N SER A 106 -3.43 -11.79 -14.40
CA SER A 106 -4.42 -12.52 -15.20
C SER A 106 -3.96 -12.83 -16.62
N HIS A 107 -2.66 -12.70 -16.91
CA HIS A 107 -2.06 -13.37 -18.06
C HIS A 107 -2.16 -14.89 -17.85
N GLU A 108 -3.30 -15.46 -18.24
CA GLU A 108 -3.32 -16.82 -18.76
C GLU A 108 -2.22 -16.88 -19.81
N THR A 109 -1.29 -17.80 -19.60
CA THR A 109 -0.19 -18.07 -20.51
C THR A 109 -0.80 -18.36 -21.88
N GLU A 110 -0.62 -17.46 -22.85
CA GLU A 110 -0.68 -17.87 -24.25
C GLU A 110 0.23 -19.11 -24.36
N PRO A 111 -0.24 -20.23 -24.92
CA PRO A 111 0.58 -21.41 -25.07
C PRO A 111 1.70 -21.07 -26.05
N ALA A 112 2.86 -20.69 -25.52
CA ALA A 112 4.07 -20.54 -26.28
C ALA A 112 4.40 -21.90 -26.91
N LEU A 113 4.38 -21.93 -28.24
CA LEU A 113 4.96 -22.96 -29.12
C LEU A 113 4.17 -24.28 -29.18
N GLN A 114 3.01 -24.25 -29.84
CA GLN A 114 2.69 -25.31 -30.80
C GLN A 114 3.10 -24.79 -32.19
N ASP A 115 3.70 -25.68 -32.99
CA ASP A 115 4.16 -25.46 -34.36
C ASP A 115 5.60 -24.94 -34.53
N ILE A 116 6.55 -25.74 -34.03
CA ILE A 116 7.69 -26.13 -34.89
C ILE A 116 7.56 -27.63 -35.11
N GLN A 117 6.90 -28.01 -36.21
CA GLN A 117 7.02 -29.32 -36.86
C GLN A 117 7.72 -29.13 -38.21
#